data_AF-A0A2M6WB07-F1
#
_entry.id   AF-A0A2M6WB07-F1
#
_cell.length_a   1.000
_cell.length_b   1.000
_cell.length_c   1.000
_cell.angle_alpha   90.00
_cell.angle_beta   90.00
_cell.angle_gamma   90.00
#
_symmetry.space_group_name_H-M   'P 1'
#
loop_
_entity.id
_entity.type
_entity.pdbx_description
1 polymer ?
#
loop_
_entity_poly.entity_id
_entity_poly.type
_entity_poly.pdbx_seq_one_letter_code
_entity_poly.pdbx_strand_id
1 'polypeptide(L)'
;MKNFSLWNNDIEIQFFKEALENFASPEQLFYKLKAGYFAYIPKGDDSEGQTLQSRNSLIGKFTEKWCRNLLEPIAEKLNLFAINDVICEEIGLTKKSSADVAFCKKDALTQKAEDIKLLFEVKMSIVSNYKFDKLSNIIEPVGDYKNHKGNPSLLRSDSMLKAIGKSINIRVSG
;
A
#
# COMPACT_ATOMS: atom_id res chain seq x y z
N MET A 1 7.01 -23.60 -6.60
CA MET A 1 6.74 -22.15 -6.42
C MET A 1 5.63 -22.05 -5.40
N LYS A 2 5.76 -21.23 -4.34
CA LYS A 2 4.61 -20.93 -3.47
C LYS A 2 3.49 -20.36 -4.35
N ASN A 3 2.26 -20.86 -4.22
CA ASN A 3 1.10 -20.26 -4.87
C ASN A 3 0.88 -18.88 -4.22
N PHE A 4 1.44 -17.84 -4.83
CA PHE A 4 1.17 -16.46 -4.45
C PHE A 4 -0.11 -16.03 -5.16
N SER A 5 -1.17 -15.76 -4.40
CA SER A 5 -2.32 -15.06 -4.94
C SER A 5 -1.96 -13.59 -5.17
N LEU A 6 -2.32 -13.07 -6.34
CA LEU A 6 -2.29 -11.62 -6.59
C LEU A 6 -3.30 -10.91 -5.68
N TRP A 7 -3.23 -9.58 -5.66
CA TRP A 7 -4.09 -8.73 -4.84
C TRP A 7 -5.58 -9.09 -5.02
N ASN A 8 -6.24 -9.43 -3.91
CA ASN A 8 -7.60 -9.92 -3.89
C ASN A 8 -8.29 -9.56 -2.56
N ASN A 9 -9.57 -9.89 -2.45
CA ASN A 9 -10.38 -9.54 -1.29
C ASN A 9 -9.88 -10.19 0.01
N ASP A 10 -9.29 -11.39 -0.04
CA ASP A 10 -8.75 -12.06 1.14
C ASP A 10 -7.55 -11.29 1.72
N ILE A 11 -6.68 -10.78 0.84
CA ILE A 11 -5.54 -9.93 1.23
C ILE A 11 -6.01 -8.59 1.80
N GLU A 12 -7.04 -7.98 1.22
CA GLU A 12 -7.64 -6.75 1.75
C GLU A 12 -8.27 -6.97 3.13
N ILE A 13 -8.98 -8.09 3.33
CA ILE A 13 -9.52 -8.49 4.64
C ILE A 13 -8.39 -8.75 5.64
N GLN A 14 -7.31 -9.41 5.22
CA GLN A 14 -6.14 -9.62 6.06
C GLN A 14 -5.56 -8.29 6.55
N PHE A 15 -5.42 -7.30 5.66
CA PHE A 15 -4.99 -5.96 6.06
C PHE A 15 -5.89 -5.38 7.17
N PHE A 16 -7.21 -5.42 6.99
CA PHE A 16 -8.12 -4.86 8.00
C PHE A 16 -8.02 -5.59 9.33
N LYS A 17 -7.92 -6.92 9.33
CA LYS A 17 -7.75 -7.71 10.55
C LYS A 17 -6.45 -7.37 11.27
N GLU A 18 -5.32 -7.40 10.57
CA GLU A 18 -4.02 -7.06 11.14
C GLU A 18 -3.99 -5.61 11.65
N ALA A 19 -4.61 -4.67 10.94
CA ALA A 19 -4.66 -3.28 11.36
C ALA A 19 -5.51 -3.09 12.64
N LEU A 20 -6.68 -3.70 12.70
CA LEU A 20 -7.56 -3.66 13.88
C LEU A 20 -6.94 -4.31 15.12
N GLU A 21 -6.18 -5.39 14.93
CA GLU A 21 -5.51 -6.11 16.03
C GLU A 21 -4.31 -5.36 16.59
N ASN A 22 -3.58 -4.63 15.74
CA ASN A 22 -2.24 -4.15 16.11
C ASN A 22 -2.13 -2.63 16.31
N PHE A 23 -2.76 -1.81 15.46
CA PHE A 23 -2.36 -0.38 15.40
C PHE A 23 -3.43 0.62 14.96
N ALA A 24 -4.65 0.20 14.62
CA ALA A 24 -5.69 1.11 14.14
C ALA A 24 -7.06 0.82 14.78
N SER A 25 -7.77 1.89 15.16
CA SER A 25 -9.16 1.78 15.58
C SER A 25 -10.09 1.61 14.36
N PRO A 26 -11.31 1.06 14.56
CA PRO A 26 -12.31 0.98 13.49
C PRO A 26 -12.58 2.33 12.83
N GLU A 27 -12.63 3.41 13.61
CA GLU A 27 -12.88 4.76 13.11
C GLU A 27 -11.69 5.34 12.31
N GLN A 28 -10.50 4.73 12.35
CA GLN A 28 -9.38 5.08 11.48
C GLN A 28 -9.43 4.32 10.13
N LEU A 29 -10.03 3.13 10.11
CA LEU A 29 -10.10 2.26 8.93
C LEU A 29 -11.42 2.37 8.16
N PHE A 30 -12.51 2.71 8.84
CA PHE A 30 -13.87 2.69 8.31
C PHE A 30 -14.59 4.03 8.57
N TYR A 31 -15.46 4.42 7.64
CA TYR A 31 -16.46 5.46 7.80
C TYR A 31 -17.58 4.95 8.69
N LYS A 32 -17.89 5.68 9.76
CA LYS A 32 -19.02 5.38 10.63
C LYS A 32 -20.28 6.07 10.10
N LEU A 33 -21.08 5.38 9.30
CA LEU A 33 -22.37 5.85 8.79
C LEU A 33 -23.51 5.36 9.71
N LYS A 34 -24.71 5.92 9.59
CA LYS A 34 -25.90 5.39 10.29
C LYS A 34 -26.15 3.91 9.98
N ALA A 35 -25.86 3.49 8.74
CA ALA A 35 -26.02 2.10 8.29
C ALA A 35 -24.90 1.14 8.78
N GLY A 36 -23.86 1.66 9.45
CA GLY A 36 -22.74 0.88 9.98
C GLY A 36 -21.38 1.41 9.56
N TYR A 37 -20.34 0.59 9.77
CA TYR A 37 -18.96 0.92 9.43
C TYR A 37 -18.62 0.42 8.02
N PHE A 38 -18.12 1.30 7.15
CA PHE A 38 -17.78 0.96 5.77
C PHE A 38 -16.37 1.41 5.39
N ALA A 39 -15.63 0.63 4.60
CA ALA A 39 -14.30 1.03 4.13
C ALA A 39 -14.37 2.28 3.23
N TYR A 40 -15.43 2.35 2.40
CA TYR A 40 -15.77 3.51 1.61
C TYR A 40 -17.27 3.80 1.69
N ILE A 41 -17.63 5.08 1.53
CA ILE A 41 -19.03 5.48 1.43
C ILE A 41 -19.63 4.84 0.17
N PRO A 42 -20.73 4.05 0.28
CA PRO A 42 -21.40 3.47 -0.86
C PRO A 42 -21.86 4.54 -1.87
N LYS A 43 -21.91 4.16 -3.15
CA LYS A 43 -22.35 5.06 -4.21
C LYS A 43 -23.87 5.26 -4.11
N GLY A 44 -24.32 6.50 -4.15
CA GLY A 44 -25.73 6.87 -3.97
C GLY A 44 -26.08 7.30 -2.54
N ASP A 45 -25.31 6.87 -1.54
CA ASP A 45 -25.56 7.22 -0.14
C ASP A 45 -25.03 8.63 0.21
N ASP A 46 -25.61 9.28 1.21
CA ASP A 46 -25.08 10.53 1.77
C ASP A 46 -23.76 10.25 2.52
N SER A 47 -22.80 11.17 2.44
CA SER A 47 -21.57 11.09 3.23
C SER A 47 -21.78 11.46 4.70
N GLU A 48 -22.99 11.90 5.09
CA GLU A 48 -23.38 12.21 6.48
C GLU A 48 -22.44 13.24 7.13
N GLY A 49 -21.99 14.22 6.35
CA GLY A 49 -21.03 15.24 6.80
C GLY A 49 -19.58 14.75 6.93
N GLN A 50 -19.30 13.47 6.67
CA GLN A 50 -17.92 12.98 6.62
C GLN A 50 -17.25 13.42 5.33
N THR A 51 -16.05 14.01 5.47
CA THR A 51 -15.21 14.30 4.33
C THR A 51 -14.81 12.99 3.66
N LEU A 52 -14.88 12.97 2.33
CA LEU A 52 -14.37 11.86 1.52
C LEU A 52 -12.84 11.82 1.67
N GLN A 53 -12.37 11.14 2.70
CA GLN A 53 -10.97 10.97 2.96
C GLN A 53 -10.43 9.83 2.10
N SER A 54 -9.28 10.09 1.47
CA SER A 54 -8.45 9.04 0.89
C SER A 54 -7.75 8.25 2.01
N ARG A 55 -8.51 7.60 2.90
CA ARG A 55 -7.99 6.80 4.02
C ARG A 55 -7.29 5.54 3.50
N ASN A 56 -6.06 5.73 3.04
CA ASN A 56 -5.15 4.68 2.58
C ASN A 56 -3.69 4.98 3.00
N SER A 57 -3.46 5.84 4.00
CA SER A 57 -2.09 5.98 4.53
C SER A 57 -1.65 4.74 5.29
N LEU A 58 -2.59 4.08 6.00
CA LEU A 58 -2.29 2.89 6.82
C LEU A 58 -1.99 1.64 6.00
N ILE A 59 -2.55 1.52 4.80
CA ILE A 59 -2.32 0.36 3.93
C ILE A 59 -0.95 0.40 3.24
N GLY A 60 -0.32 1.58 3.11
CA GLY A 60 0.95 1.74 2.39
C GLY A 60 1.99 0.71 2.82
N LYS A 61 2.34 0.68 4.11
CA LYS A 61 3.32 -0.29 4.66
C LYS A 61 2.92 -1.74 4.44
N PHE A 62 1.63 -2.06 4.55
CA PHE A 62 1.13 -3.40 4.30
C PHE A 62 1.37 -3.80 2.83
N THR A 63 1.04 -2.91 1.89
CA THR A 63 1.25 -3.15 0.46
C THR A 63 2.72 -3.18 0.06
N GLU A 64 3.57 -2.37 0.69
CA GLU A 64 5.03 -2.40 0.46
C GLU A 64 5.62 -3.74 0.87
N LYS A 65 5.24 -4.26 2.05
CA LYS A 65 5.64 -5.60 2.51
C LYS A 65 5.09 -6.70 1.59
N TRP A 66 3.83 -6.59 1.19
CA TRP A 66 3.20 -7.54 0.28
C TRP A 66 3.92 -7.57 -1.08
N CYS A 67 4.25 -6.41 -1.65
CA CYS A 67 5.01 -6.28 -2.88
C CYS A 67 6.41 -6.88 -2.74
N ARG A 68 7.13 -6.63 -1.62
CA ARG A 68 8.42 -7.27 -1.37
C ARG A 68 8.30 -8.80 -1.43
N ASN A 69 7.32 -9.37 -0.72
CA ASN A 69 7.11 -10.82 -0.70
C ASN A 69 6.75 -11.39 -2.09
N LEU A 70 5.96 -10.65 -2.88
CA LEU A 70 5.60 -11.02 -4.26
C LEU A 70 6.85 -11.03 -5.17
N LEU A 71 7.73 -10.05 -5.00
CA LEU A 71 8.90 -9.81 -5.83
C LEU A 71 10.13 -10.63 -5.39
N GLU A 72 10.17 -11.10 -4.15
CA GLU A 72 11.28 -11.86 -3.56
C GLU A 72 11.68 -13.09 -4.39
N PRO A 73 10.77 -13.95 -4.88
CA PRO A 73 11.13 -15.07 -5.75
C PRO A 73 11.75 -14.66 -7.10
N ILE A 74 11.48 -13.42 -7.56
CA ILE A 74 12.08 -12.88 -8.78
C ILE A 74 13.50 -12.38 -8.47
N ALA A 75 13.69 -11.68 -7.35
CA ALA A 75 15.00 -11.23 -6.90
C ALA A 75 15.96 -12.42 -6.71
N GLU A 76 15.50 -13.49 -6.06
CA GLU A 76 16.27 -14.71 -5.84
C GLU A 76 16.76 -15.34 -7.16
N LYS A 77 15.90 -15.41 -8.18
CA LYS A 77 16.28 -15.91 -9.52
C LYS A 77 17.34 -15.05 -10.20
N LEU A 78 17.48 -13.79 -9.80
CA LEU A 78 18.50 -12.85 -10.30
C LEU A 78 19.74 -12.82 -9.39
N ASN A 79 19.83 -13.65 -8.35
CA ASN A 79 20.84 -13.60 -7.29
C ASN A 79 20.88 -12.23 -6.58
N LEU A 80 19.70 -11.68 -6.30
CA LEU A 80 19.50 -10.39 -5.60
C LEU A 80 18.56 -10.58 -4.40
N PHE A 81 18.50 -9.56 -3.54
CA PHE A 81 17.60 -9.47 -2.40
C PHE A 81 16.51 -8.44 -2.67
N ALA A 82 15.25 -8.77 -2.34
CA ALA A 82 14.15 -7.82 -2.32
C ALA A 82 14.01 -7.21 -0.93
N ILE A 83 14.20 -5.90 -0.81
CA ILE A 83 14.33 -5.20 0.48
C ILE A 83 13.36 -4.01 0.52
N ASN A 84 12.59 -3.87 1.60
CA ASN A 84 11.78 -2.67 1.86
C ASN A 84 12.64 -1.55 2.48
N ASP A 85 12.19 -0.30 2.34
CA ASP A 85 12.77 0.87 3.04
C ASP A 85 14.28 1.08 2.77
N VAL A 86 14.74 0.85 1.54
CA VAL A 86 16.16 0.99 1.20
C VAL A 86 16.61 2.45 1.24
N ILE A 87 17.75 2.67 1.91
CA ILE A 87 18.40 3.97 2.10
C ILE A 87 19.70 3.99 1.28
N CYS A 88 19.86 5.02 0.47
CA CYS A 88 21.07 5.30 -0.29
C CYS A 88 21.22 6.81 -0.50
N GLU A 89 21.99 7.46 0.37
CA GLU A 89 22.21 8.91 0.35
C GLU A 89 22.86 9.38 -0.97
N GLU A 90 23.69 8.54 -1.61
CA GLU A 90 24.36 8.82 -2.90
C GLU A 90 23.37 9.19 -4.01
N ILE A 91 22.18 8.59 -4.01
CA ILE A 91 21.13 8.83 -5.02
C ILE A 91 19.88 9.50 -4.41
N GLY A 92 20.03 10.15 -3.27
CA GLY A 92 18.95 10.92 -2.63
C GLY A 92 17.85 10.09 -1.96
N LEU A 93 18.05 8.78 -1.77
CA LEU A 93 17.16 7.91 -1.02
C LEU A 93 17.47 8.00 0.48
N THR A 94 17.06 9.10 1.11
CA THR A 94 17.31 9.34 2.54
C THR A 94 16.41 8.50 3.42
N LYS A 95 16.70 8.41 4.73
CA LYS A 95 15.78 7.78 5.71
C LYS A 95 14.36 8.37 5.71
N LYS A 96 14.19 9.64 5.32
CA LYS A 96 12.87 10.31 5.27
C LYS A 96 12.12 10.04 3.95
N SER A 97 12.83 9.56 2.94
CA SER A 97 12.29 9.28 1.61
C SER A 97 13.03 8.07 1.02
N SER A 98 12.96 6.96 1.74
CA SER A 98 13.50 5.67 1.31
C SER A 98 12.78 5.16 0.05
N ALA A 99 13.38 4.16 -0.59
CA ALA A 99 12.68 3.39 -1.59
C ALA A 99 11.70 2.41 -0.93
N ASP A 100 10.51 2.28 -1.51
CA ASP A 100 9.46 1.41 -1.00
C ASP A 100 9.89 -0.07 -1.06
N VAL A 101 10.42 -0.51 -2.22
CA VAL A 101 11.11 -1.80 -2.41
C VAL A 101 12.30 -1.60 -3.35
N ALA A 102 13.40 -2.33 -3.13
CA ALA A 102 14.52 -2.39 -4.05
C ALA A 102 15.02 -3.82 -4.25
N PHE A 103 15.62 -4.08 -5.42
CA PHE A 103 16.49 -5.24 -5.63
C PHE A 103 17.94 -4.83 -5.44
N CYS A 104 18.61 -5.51 -4.51
CA CYS A 104 19.96 -5.18 -4.09
C CYS A 104 20.87 -6.41 -4.15
N LYS A 105 22.17 -6.19 -4.37
CA LYS A 105 23.20 -7.25 -4.31
C LYS A 105 23.46 -7.75 -2.89
N LYS A 106 23.16 -6.94 -1.87
CA LYS A 106 23.41 -7.23 -0.46
C LYS A 106 22.10 -7.18 0.32
N ASP A 107 21.94 -8.06 1.29
CA ASP A 107 20.82 -8.05 2.22
C ASP A 107 21.06 -7.01 3.35
N ALA A 108 20.81 -5.74 3.03
CA ALA A 108 20.98 -4.62 3.96
C ALA A 108 20.02 -3.47 3.64
N LEU A 109 19.62 -2.71 4.67
CA LEU A 109 18.78 -1.52 4.48
C LEU A 109 19.56 -0.36 3.85
N THR A 110 20.78 -0.10 4.35
CA THR A 110 21.66 0.94 3.79
C THR A 110 22.49 0.34 2.66
N GLN A 111 22.40 0.94 1.47
CA GLN A 111 23.05 0.46 0.25
C GLN A 111 23.95 1.54 -0.35
N LYS A 112 24.95 1.10 -1.11
CA LYS A 112 25.65 1.95 -2.09
C LYS A 112 24.88 1.96 -3.40
N ALA A 113 25.03 3.00 -4.22
CA ALA A 113 24.33 3.08 -5.50
C ALA A 113 24.65 1.87 -6.41
N GLU A 114 25.90 1.40 -6.39
CA GLU A 114 26.37 0.25 -7.18
C GLU A 114 25.73 -1.11 -6.80
N ASP A 115 25.16 -1.20 -5.60
CA ASP A 115 24.53 -2.41 -5.07
C ASP A 115 23.03 -2.45 -5.36
N ILE A 116 22.40 -1.30 -5.64
CA ILE A 116 21.02 -1.22 -6.08
C ILE A 116 20.95 -1.57 -7.57
N LYS A 117 19.96 -2.39 -7.95
CA LYS A 117 19.73 -2.85 -9.34
C LYS A 117 18.39 -2.42 -9.87
N LEU A 118 17.39 -2.37 -9.00
CA LEU A 118 16.04 -1.97 -9.37
C LEU A 118 15.37 -1.31 -8.16
N LEU A 119 14.59 -0.27 -8.42
CA LEU A 119 13.77 0.41 -7.43
C LEU A 119 12.32 0.28 -7.85
N PHE A 120 11.45 0.01 -6.88
CA PHE A 120 10.02 -0.04 -7.05
C PHE A 120 9.38 0.99 -6.13
N GLU A 121 8.54 1.84 -6.71
CA GLU A 121 7.66 2.72 -5.96
C GLU A 121 6.28 2.05 -5.91
N VAL A 122 5.75 1.83 -4.70
CA VAL A 122 4.49 1.14 -4.46
C VAL A 122 3.39 2.18 -4.19
N LYS A 123 2.31 2.11 -4.96
CA LYS A 123 1.14 2.98 -4.82
C LYS A 123 -0.14 2.17 -4.94
N MET A 124 -0.54 1.56 -3.83
CA MET A 124 -1.72 0.70 -3.75
C MET A 124 -2.74 1.23 -2.73
N SER A 125 -3.99 0.77 -2.87
CA SER A 125 -5.12 1.12 -2.02
C SER A 125 -6.09 -0.04 -1.93
N ILE A 126 -6.96 -0.06 -0.92
CA ILE A 126 -8.14 -0.92 -0.93
C ILE A 126 -8.99 -0.60 -2.16
N VAL A 127 -9.39 -1.63 -2.90
CA VAL A 127 -10.16 -1.54 -4.14
C VAL A 127 -11.62 -1.90 -3.92
N SER A 128 -11.91 -2.87 -3.05
CA SER A 128 -13.28 -3.27 -2.75
C SER A 128 -13.89 -2.42 -1.62
N ASN A 129 -15.21 -2.42 -1.51
CA ASN A 129 -15.88 -1.90 -0.33
C ASN A 129 -16.13 -3.03 0.67
N TYR A 130 -16.02 -2.69 1.95
CA TYR A 130 -16.21 -3.61 3.05
C TYR A 130 -17.14 -3.02 4.08
N LYS A 131 -17.97 -3.87 4.68
CA LYS A 131 -18.72 -3.55 5.89
C LYS A 131 -18.05 -4.22 7.08
N PHE A 132 -17.86 -3.46 8.14
CA PHE A 132 -17.35 -3.96 9.41
C PHE A 132 -18.49 -4.01 10.44
N ASP A 133 -18.75 -5.18 10.98
CA ASP A 133 -19.61 -5.36 12.13
C ASP A 133 -18.75 -5.39 13.41
N LYS A 134 -18.86 -4.33 14.20
CA LYS A 134 -18.10 -4.14 15.44
C LYS A 134 -18.51 -5.13 16.53
N LEU A 135 -19.73 -5.66 16.52
CA LEU A 135 -20.21 -6.60 17.54
C LEU A 135 -19.66 -8.00 17.32
N SER A 136 -19.70 -8.47 16.07
CA SER A 136 -19.18 -9.79 15.69
C SER A 136 -17.69 -9.78 15.31
N ASN A 137 -17.10 -8.59 15.13
CA ASN A 137 -15.74 -8.40 14.60
C ASN A 137 -15.54 -9.03 13.20
N ILE A 138 -16.59 -9.01 12.38
CA ILE A 138 -16.59 -9.58 11.02
C ILE A 138 -16.45 -8.45 9.99
N ILE A 139 -15.65 -8.72 8.96
CA ILE A 139 -15.44 -7.84 7.80
C ILE A 139 -15.96 -8.58 6.56
N GLU A 140 -16.94 -7.99 5.88
CA GLU A 140 -17.59 -8.61 4.72
C GLU A 140 -17.44 -7.72 3.48
N PRO A 141 -17.12 -8.29 2.31
CA PRO A 141 -17.12 -7.54 1.06
C PRO A 141 -18.56 -7.18 0.68
N VAL A 142 -18.80 -5.90 0.37
CA VAL A 142 -20.13 -5.39 0.01
C VAL A 142 -20.18 -4.72 -1.36
N GLY A 143 -19.04 -4.59 -2.05
CA GLY A 143 -18.98 -4.07 -3.40
C GLY A 143 -17.55 -3.91 -3.91
N ASP A 144 -17.40 -3.46 -5.16
CA ASP A 144 -16.12 -3.13 -5.77
C ASP A 144 -15.97 -1.62 -5.95
N TYR A 145 -14.91 -1.20 -6.64
CA TYR A 145 -14.61 0.20 -6.93
C TYR A 145 -15.70 0.94 -7.73
N LYS A 146 -16.66 0.24 -8.35
CA LYS A 146 -17.79 0.87 -9.06
C LYS A 146 -18.94 1.22 -8.11
N ASN A 147 -18.97 0.57 -6.94
CA ASN A 147 -20.07 0.63 -5.98
C ASN A 147 -19.81 1.59 -4.81
N HIS A 148 -18.67 2.28 -4.79
CA HIS A 148 -18.32 3.23 -3.74
C HIS A 148 -17.80 4.56 -4.29
N LYS A 149 -17.76 5.60 -3.46
CA LYS A 149 -17.28 6.93 -3.85
C LYS A 149 -15.76 7.11 -3.79
N GLY A 150 -15.02 6.15 -3.24
CA GLY A 150 -13.55 6.19 -3.19
C GLY A 150 -12.88 6.11 -4.57
N ASN A 151 -11.76 6.82 -4.75
CA ASN A 151 -10.95 6.73 -5.97
C ASN A 151 -9.67 5.92 -5.69
N PRO A 152 -9.45 4.77 -6.36
CA PRO A 152 -8.23 3.98 -6.24
C PRO A 152 -6.95 4.80 -6.49
N SER A 153 -5.84 4.41 -5.84
CA SER A 153 -4.55 5.12 -5.92
C SER A 153 -4.04 5.28 -7.35
N LEU A 154 -4.22 4.27 -8.20
CA LEU A 154 -3.76 4.25 -9.60
C LEU A 154 -4.37 5.40 -10.42
N LEU A 155 -5.59 5.85 -10.09
CA LEU A 155 -6.30 6.88 -10.83
C LEU A 155 -5.96 8.30 -10.35
N ARG A 156 -5.00 8.44 -9.42
CA ARG A 156 -4.61 9.74 -8.88
C ARG A 156 -3.32 10.22 -9.53
N SER A 157 -3.39 11.36 -10.20
CA SER A 157 -2.26 11.98 -10.89
C SER A 157 -1.10 12.32 -9.95
N ASP A 158 -1.35 12.60 -8.68
CA ASP A 158 -0.32 12.90 -7.67
C ASP A 158 0.64 11.72 -7.44
N SER A 159 0.13 10.48 -7.56
CA SER A 159 0.94 9.28 -7.36
C SER A 159 1.97 9.11 -8.48
N MET A 160 1.56 9.38 -9.72
CA MET A 160 2.47 9.36 -10.88
C MET A 160 3.49 10.49 -10.82
N LEU A 161 3.07 11.70 -10.46
CA LEU A 161 3.97 12.85 -10.34
C LEU A 161 5.05 12.62 -9.27
N LYS A 162 4.70 11.99 -8.14
CA LYS A 162 5.66 11.61 -7.08
C LYS A 162 6.69 10.60 -7.58
N ALA A 163 6.25 9.57 -8.32
CA ALA A 163 7.14 8.57 -8.89
C ALA A 163 8.13 9.19 -9.90
N ILE A 164 7.64 10.09 -10.75
CA ILE A 164 8.47 10.84 -11.70
C ILE A 164 9.47 11.74 -10.94
N GLY A 165 9.01 12.47 -9.93
CA GLY A 165 9.85 13.34 -9.11
C GLY A 165 11.00 12.60 -8.42
N LYS A 166 10.72 11.44 -7.81
CA LYS A 166 11.75 10.57 -7.22
C LYS A 166 12.76 10.10 -8.28
N SER A 167 12.27 9.68 -9.45
CA SER A 167 13.12 9.23 -10.56
C SER A 167 14.06 10.33 -11.06
N ILE A 168 13.58 11.58 -11.14
CA ILE A 168 14.39 12.74 -11.51
C ILE A 168 15.48 13.00 -10.46
N ASN A 169 15.14 12.99 -9.17
CA ASN A 169 16.11 13.21 -8.10
C ASN A 169 17.24 12.18 -8.16
N ILE A 170 16.91 10.90 -8.31
CA ILE A 170 17.89 9.81 -8.45
C ILE A 170 18.81 10.08 -9.65
N ARG A 171 18.25 10.47 -10.80
CA ARG A 171 19.02 10.75 -12.03
C ARG A 171 19.95 11.95 -11.91
N VAL A 172 19.58 12.97 -11.14
CA VAL A 172 20.40 14.18 -10.96
C VAL A 172 21.50 13.97 -9.91
N SER A 173 21.27 13.06 -8.96
CA SER A 173 22.24 12.75 -7.90
C SER A 173 23.30 11.72 -8.29
N GLY A 174 22.99 10.79 -9.20
CA GLY A 174 23.95 9.79 -9.72
C GLY A 174 24.68 10.25 -10.97
#